data_AF-A0A8T5GM50-F1
#
_entry.id   AF-A0A8T5GM50-F1
#
_cell.length_a   1.000
_cell.length_b   1.000
_cell.length_c   1.000
_cell.angle_alpha   90.00
_cell.angle_beta   90.00
_cell.angle_gamma   90.00
#
_symmetry.space_group_name_H-M   'P 1'
#
loop_
_entity.id
_entity.type
_entity.pdbx_description
1 polymer ?
#
loop_
_entity_poly.entity_id
_entity_poly.type
_entity_poly.pdbx_seq_one_letter_code
_entity_poly.pdbx_strand_id
1 'polypeptide(L)'
;MNTTQLESNIIQSFALAKRDMTKLYDSLYFLMDKVDKLALENKSLAQKLASLSPKSRRTVVRTAKKVATKTLSRKFVAARGSTKMHDSKCPFARNIKPKNKVVLKSKVTALNQGFKLCSCLH
;
A
#
# COMPACT_ATOMS: atom_id res chain seq x y z
N MET A 1 -52.64 7.46 -53.07
CA MET A 1 -51.63 6.63 -52.36
C MET A 1 -52.00 5.17 -52.54
N ASN A 2 -51.04 4.31 -52.85
CA ASN A 2 -51.30 2.87 -53.03
C ASN A 2 -51.54 2.25 -51.65
N THR A 3 -52.76 1.77 -51.40
CA THR A 3 -53.19 1.21 -50.10
C THR A 3 -52.30 0.03 -49.66
N THR A 4 -51.86 -0.77 -50.62
CA THR A 4 -50.95 -1.91 -50.43
C THR A 4 -49.57 -1.52 -49.88
N GLN A 5 -49.03 -0.36 -50.31
CA GLN A 5 -47.73 0.12 -49.82
C GLN A 5 -47.84 0.61 -48.37
N LEU A 6 -48.95 1.27 -48.03
CA LEU A 6 -49.20 1.74 -46.68
C LEU A 6 -49.32 0.56 -45.71
N GLU A 7 -50.08 -0.47 -46.07
CA GLU A 7 -50.23 -1.71 -45.28
C GLU A 7 -48.89 -2.40 -45.06
N SER A 8 -48.07 -2.54 -46.11
CA SER A 8 -46.73 -3.14 -46.02
C SER A 8 -45.83 -2.38 -45.04
N ASN A 9 -45.81 -1.04 -45.13
CA ASN A 9 -45.03 -0.20 -44.23
C ASN A 9 -45.48 -0.37 -42.78
N ILE A 10 -46.79 -0.41 -42.53
CA ILE A 10 -47.37 -0.60 -41.19
C ILE A 10 -46.91 -1.95 -40.61
N ILE A 11 -47.08 -3.04 -41.36
CA ILE A 11 -46.67 -4.38 -40.94
C ILE A 11 -45.16 -4.42 -40.62
N GLN A 12 -44.35 -3.81 -41.47
CA GLN A 12 -42.90 -3.76 -41.28
C GLN A 12 -42.52 -2.96 -40.02
N SER A 13 -43.15 -1.81 -39.78
CA SER A 13 -42.92 -1.01 -38.58
C SER A 13 -43.26 -1.79 -37.30
N PHE A 14 -44.39 -2.51 -37.28
CA PHE A 14 -44.75 -3.36 -36.14
C PHE A 14 -43.79 -4.54 -35.95
N ALA A 15 -43.33 -5.16 -37.05
CA ALA A 15 -42.35 -6.24 -36.99
C ALA A 15 -41.00 -5.76 -36.41
N LEU A 16 -40.54 -4.56 -36.81
CA LEU A 16 -39.34 -3.94 -36.27
C LEU A 16 -39.50 -3.61 -34.79
N ALA A 17 -40.60 -2.95 -34.41
CA ALA A 17 -40.89 -2.61 -33.02
C ALA A 17 -40.93 -3.87 -32.13
N LYS A 18 -41.58 -4.94 -32.59
CA LYS A 18 -41.61 -6.23 -31.88
C LYS A 18 -40.21 -6.80 -31.69
N ARG A 19 -39.38 -6.78 -32.73
CA ARG A 19 -37.99 -7.28 -32.66
C ARG A 19 -37.15 -6.49 -31.66
N ASP A 20 -37.30 -5.18 -31.66
CA ASP A 20 -36.56 -4.30 -30.75
C ASP A 20 -37.04 -4.49 -29.31
N MET A 21 -38.34 -4.65 -29.08
CA MET A 21 -38.87 -5.03 -27.77
C MET A 21 -38.25 -6.34 -27.27
N THR A 22 -38.19 -7.39 -28.11
CA THR A 22 -37.56 -8.66 -27.72
C THR A 22 -36.09 -8.49 -27.35
N LYS A 23 -35.31 -7.76 -28.15
CA LYS A 23 -33.90 -7.48 -27.84
C LYS A 23 -33.73 -6.72 -26.53
N LEU A 24 -34.62 -5.76 -26.25
CA LEU A 24 -34.61 -5.02 -25.00
C LEU A 24 -34.89 -5.94 -23.81
N TYR A 25 -35.87 -6.83 -23.92
CA TYR A 25 -36.13 -7.84 -22.89
C TYR A 25 -34.92 -8.73 -22.66
N ASP A 26 -34.31 -9.27 -23.72
CA ASP A 26 -33.12 -10.13 -23.61
C ASP A 26 -31.97 -9.40 -22.93
N SER A 27 -31.74 -8.14 -23.30
CA SER A 27 -30.70 -7.29 -22.72
C SER A 27 -30.97 -7.01 -21.24
N LEU A 28 -32.22 -6.74 -20.88
CA LEU A 28 -32.63 -6.49 -19.50
C LEU A 28 -32.41 -7.73 -18.63
N TYR A 29 -32.83 -8.91 -19.11
CA TYR A 29 -32.60 -10.18 -18.39
C TYR A 29 -31.11 -10.47 -18.22
N PHE A 30 -30.30 -10.25 -19.26
CA PHE A 30 -28.85 -10.40 -19.18
C PHE A 30 -28.23 -9.47 -18.13
N LEU A 31 -28.65 -8.20 -18.10
CA LEU A 31 -28.17 -7.23 -17.12
C LEU A 31 -28.58 -7.61 -15.70
N MET A 32 -29.81 -8.09 -15.48
CA MET A 32 -30.27 -8.57 -14.17
C MET A 32 -29.41 -9.73 -13.66
N ASP A 33 -29.16 -10.75 -14.49
CA ASP A 33 -28.27 -11.88 -14.14
C ASP A 33 -26.85 -11.41 -13.77
N LYS A 34 -26.33 -10.40 -14.48
CA LYS A 34 -25.01 -9.82 -14.16
C LYS A 34 -25.01 -9.06 -12.84
N VAL A 35 -26.05 -8.29 -12.55
CA VAL A 35 -26.20 -7.58 -11.27
C VAL A 35 -26.24 -8.57 -10.10
N ASP A 36 -27.00 -9.66 -10.24
CA ASP A 36 -27.11 -10.70 -9.20
C ASP A 36 -25.76 -11.39 -8.94
N LYS A 37 -25.01 -11.71 -10.00
CA LYS A 37 -23.66 -12.28 -9.89
C LYS A 37 -22.70 -11.33 -9.18
N LEU A 38 -22.69 -10.05 -9.55
CA LEU A 38 -21.83 -9.04 -8.91
C LEU A 38 -22.22 -8.82 -7.44
N ALA A 39 -23.51 -8.83 -7.11
CA ALA A 39 -23.97 -8.74 -5.74
C ALA A 39 -23.46 -9.91 -4.88
N LEU A 40 -23.48 -11.13 -5.43
CA LEU A 40 -22.99 -12.33 -4.75
C LEU A 40 -21.47 -12.31 -4.57
N GLU A 41 -20.72 -11.89 -5.59
CA GLU A 41 -19.27 -11.70 -5.52
C GLU A 41 -18.88 -10.65 -4.48
N ASN A 42 -19.54 -9.49 -4.49
CA ASN A 42 -19.30 -8.43 -3.52
C ASN A 42 -19.56 -8.90 -2.08
N LYS A 43 -20.61 -9.70 -1.87
CA LYS A 43 -20.89 -10.30 -0.55
C LYS A 43 -19.76 -11.25 -0.12
N SER A 44 -19.26 -12.09 -1.02
CA SER A 44 -18.14 -12.99 -0.76
C SER A 44 -16.85 -12.24 -0.44
N LEU A 45 -16.54 -11.20 -1.23
CA LEU A 45 -15.37 -10.34 -1.01
C LEU A 45 -15.47 -9.58 0.31
N ALA A 46 -16.64 -9.05 0.66
CA ALA A 46 -16.87 -8.39 1.95
C ALA A 46 -16.64 -9.36 3.12
N GLN A 47 -17.09 -10.62 3.02
CA GLN A 47 -16.81 -11.64 4.03
C GLN A 47 -15.32 -11.96 4.15
N LYS A 48 -14.63 -12.12 3.01
CA LYS A 48 -13.16 -12.33 3.00
C LYS A 48 -12.43 -11.16 3.63
N LEU A 49 -12.79 -9.92 3.29
CA LEU A 49 -12.22 -8.72 3.91
C LEU A 49 -12.51 -8.67 5.41
N ALA A 50 -13.70 -9.04 5.87
CA ALA A 50 -14.00 -9.11 7.30
C ALA A 50 -13.12 -10.15 8.03
N SER A 51 -12.82 -11.28 7.38
CA SER A 51 -11.96 -12.34 7.93
C SER A 51 -10.47 -11.98 7.93
N LEU A 52 -10.01 -11.24 6.91
CA LEU A 52 -8.62 -10.80 6.75
C LEU A 52 -8.33 -9.51 7.50
N SER A 53 -9.36 -8.67 7.72
CA SER A 53 -9.20 -7.52 8.59
C SER A 53 -8.81 -8.07 9.96
N PRO A 54 -7.64 -7.69 10.51
CA PRO A 54 -7.43 -7.92 11.91
C PRO A 54 -8.55 -7.13 12.57
N LYS A 55 -9.59 -7.83 13.06
CA LYS A 55 -10.44 -7.29 14.13
C LYS A 55 -9.43 -6.65 15.05
N SER A 56 -9.54 -5.34 15.22
CA SER A 56 -8.78 -4.60 16.22
C SER A 56 -9.08 -5.27 17.54
N ARG A 57 -8.39 -6.39 17.81
CA ARG A 57 -8.12 -6.88 19.13
C ARG A 57 -7.40 -5.68 19.65
N ARG A 58 -8.10 -4.86 20.45
CA ARG A 58 -7.45 -3.89 21.31
C ARG A 58 -6.36 -4.71 21.96
N THR A 59 -5.15 -4.60 21.43
CA THR A 59 -4.00 -5.20 22.06
C THR A 59 -4.01 -4.48 23.39
N VAL A 60 -4.43 -5.18 24.45
CA VAL A 60 -4.25 -4.68 25.79
C VAL A 60 -2.74 -4.71 25.94
N VAL A 61 -2.12 -3.63 25.47
CA VAL A 61 -0.70 -3.38 25.66
C VAL A 61 -0.62 -3.19 27.16
N ARG A 62 -0.35 -4.28 27.89
CA ARG A 62 0.16 -4.17 29.25
C ARG A 62 1.43 -3.35 29.06
N THR A 63 1.36 -2.08 29.40
CA THR A 63 2.50 -1.19 29.45
C THR A 63 3.40 -1.77 30.53
N ALA A 64 4.29 -2.69 30.14
CA ALA A 64 5.39 -3.10 30.99
C ALA A 64 6.10 -1.80 31.35
N LYS A 65 6.12 -1.47 32.66
CA LYS A 65 6.83 -0.31 33.17
C LYS A 65 8.27 -0.48 32.72
N LYS A 66 8.66 0.27 31.70
CA LYS A 66 9.96 0.15 31.05
C LYS A 66 10.98 0.55 32.13
N VAL A 67 11.59 -0.44 32.77
CA VAL A 67 12.75 -0.19 33.63
C VAL A 67 13.77 0.40 32.67
N ALA A 68 14.02 1.70 32.81
CA ALA A 68 14.99 2.40 32.00
C ALA A 68 16.36 1.85 32.35
N THR A 69 16.77 0.77 31.69
CA THR A 69 18.18 0.40 31.61
C THR A 69 18.85 1.58 30.94
N LYS A 70 19.66 2.33 31.70
CA LYS A 70 20.48 3.43 31.17
C LYS A 70 21.41 2.84 30.12
N THR A 71 20.96 2.77 28.87
CA THR A 71 21.79 2.34 27.76
C THR A 71 22.88 3.38 27.62
N LEU A 72 24.10 3.03 28.03
CA LEU A 72 25.27 3.89 27.89
C LEU A 72 25.32 4.37 26.45
N SER A 73 25.13 5.68 26.25
CA SER A 73 25.09 6.27 24.92
C SER A 73 26.48 6.14 24.28
N ARG A 74 26.68 5.12 23.45
CA ARG A 74 27.90 4.97 22.67
C ARG A 74 27.99 6.16 21.70
N LYS A 75 29.08 6.92 21.78
CA LYS A 75 29.33 8.07 20.90
C LYS A 75 30.05 7.59 19.65
N PHE A 76 29.40 7.73 18.50
CA PHE A 76 30.00 7.39 17.21
C PHE A 76 30.65 8.63 16.61
N VAL A 77 31.76 8.46 15.92
CA VAL A 77 32.55 9.55 15.33
C VAL A 77 32.86 9.24 13.88
N ALA A 78 32.68 10.21 13.00
CA ALA A 78 33.13 10.16 11.61
C ALA A 78 33.87 11.45 11.25
N ALA A 79 34.65 11.44 10.16
CA ALA A 79 35.20 12.66 9.58
C ALA A 79 34.26 13.21 8.49
N ARG A 80 34.15 14.54 8.36
CA ARG A 80 33.25 15.26 7.43
C ARG A 80 33.46 14.95 5.94
N GLY A 81 34.52 14.23 5.59
CA GLY A 81 34.79 13.75 4.22
C GLY A 81 35.13 12.26 4.13
N SER A 82 35.01 11.50 5.24
CA SER A 82 35.26 10.06 5.23
C SER A 82 33.96 9.30 5.06
N THR A 83 34.01 8.15 4.40
CA THR A 83 32.86 7.26 4.26
C THR A 83 32.68 6.31 5.44
N LYS A 84 33.52 6.35 6.47
CA LYS A 84 33.50 5.39 7.59
C LYS A 84 33.19 6.07 8.92
N MET A 85 32.38 5.42 9.73
CA MET A 85 32.15 5.79 11.12
C MET A 85 32.85 4.83 12.08
N HIS A 86 33.27 5.36 13.21
CA HIS A 86 34.10 4.69 14.19
C HIS A 86 33.50 4.83 15.60
N ASP A 87 33.86 3.93 16.50
CA ASP A 87 33.68 4.18 17.94
C ASP A 87 34.67 5.26 18.41
N SER A 88 34.29 6.03 19.44
CA SER A 88 35.16 7.07 20.02
C SER A 88 36.49 6.53 20.55
N LYS A 89 36.57 5.22 20.86
CA LYS A 89 37.79 4.57 21.34
C LYS A 89 38.68 4.02 20.22
N CYS A 90 38.22 4.03 18.97
CA CYS A 90 38.97 3.49 17.83
C CYS A 90 40.26 4.29 17.58
N PRO A 91 41.39 3.62 17.26
CA PRO A 91 42.65 4.30 16.89
C PRO A 91 42.47 5.33 15.77
N PHE A 92 41.70 4.98 14.74
CA PHE A 92 41.40 5.89 13.63
C PHE A 92 40.54 7.09 14.04
N ALA A 93 39.63 6.90 15.00
CA ALA A 93 38.79 8.00 15.50
C ALA A 93 39.58 9.04 16.30
N ARG A 94 40.66 8.62 16.99
CA ARG A 94 41.53 9.51 17.75
C ARG A 94 42.33 10.46 16.85
N ASN A 95 42.65 10.02 15.64
CA ASN A 95 43.43 10.78 14.67
C ASN A 95 42.58 11.77 13.84
N ILE A 96 41.25 11.79 14.01
CA ILE A 96 40.37 12.74 13.32
C ILE A 96 40.55 14.13 13.94
N LYS A 97 41.01 15.09 13.13
CA LYS A 97 41.15 16.49 13.54
C LYS A 97 39.79 17.06 14.02
N PRO A 98 39.73 17.78 15.15
CA PRO A 98 38.47 18.30 15.71
C PRO A 98 37.63 19.11 14.72
N LYS A 99 38.28 19.91 13.85
CA LYS A 99 37.62 20.71 12.80
C LYS A 99 36.78 19.88 11.83
N ASN A 100 37.17 18.63 11.58
CA ASN A 100 36.51 17.73 10.64
C ASN A 100 35.73 16.61 11.34
N LYS A 101 35.62 16.66 12.68
CA LYS A 101 34.99 15.60 13.48
C LYS A 101 33.47 15.79 13.55
N VAL A 102 32.73 14.75 13.16
CA VAL A 102 31.27 14.69 13.26
C VAL A 102 30.92 13.66 14.33
N VAL A 103 30.20 14.09 15.37
CA VAL A 103 29.75 13.23 16.47
C VAL A 103 28.30 12.82 16.23
N LEU A 104 28.05 11.52 16.22
CA LEU A 104 26.78 10.92 15.87
C LEU A 104 26.18 10.21 17.10
N LYS A 105 24.86 10.39 17.26
CA LYS A 105 24.11 9.90 18.42
C LYS A 105 23.84 8.39 18.36
N SER A 106 23.77 7.82 17.16
CA SER A 106 23.48 6.39 16.96
C SER A 106 24.07 5.83 15.67
N LYS A 107 24.19 4.50 15.62
CA LYS A 107 24.56 3.74 14.41
C LYS A 107 23.61 4.04 13.24
N VAL A 108 22.31 4.10 13.52
CA VAL A 108 21.26 4.34 12.51
C VAL A 108 21.38 5.74 11.91
N THR A 109 21.57 6.75 12.75
CA THR A 109 21.76 8.13 12.26
C THR A 109 22.97 8.27 11.36
N ALA A 110 24.03 7.49 11.60
CA ALA A 110 25.22 7.49 10.77
C ALA A 110 25.00 6.79 9.42
N LEU A 111 24.32 5.65 9.43
CA LEU A 111 23.97 4.91 8.21
C LEU A 111 23.05 5.76 7.30
N ASN A 112 22.07 6.45 7.89
CA ASN A 112 21.17 7.34 7.17
C ASN A 112 21.88 8.56 6.57
N GLN A 113 23.01 8.97 7.16
CA GLN A 113 23.87 10.02 6.61
C GLN A 113 24.88 9.51 5.58
N GLY A 114 24.82 8.22 5.22
CA GLY A 114 25.67 7.61 4.19
C GLY A 114 27.03 7.11 4.69
N PHE A 115 27.27 7.09 6.01
CA PHE A 115 28.51 6.53 6.57
C PHE A 115 28.42 5.00 6.65
N LYS A 116 29.49 4.33 6.24
CA LYS A 116 29.73 2.90 6.37
C LYS A 116 30.35 2.56 7.72
N LEU A 117 30.25 1.30 8.12
CA LEU A 117 30.87 0.80 9.33
C LEU A 117 32.40 0.69 9.16
N CYS A 118 33.15 1.15 10.14
CA CYS A 118 34.54 0.76 10.30
C CYS A 118 34.63 -0.67 10.86
N SER A 119 35.77 -1.33 10.62
CA SER A 119 36.15 -2.60 11.25
C SER A 119 36.06 -2.59 12.78
N CYS A 120 36.17 -1.43 13.43
CA CYS A 120 36.02 -1.31 14.88
C CYS A 120 34.57 -1.40 15.39
N LEU A 121 33.59 -1.50 14.48
CA LEU A 121 32.15 -1.61 14.77
C LEU A 121 31.54 -2.90 14.22
N HIS A 122 32.38 -3.84 13.76
CA HIS A 122 32.03 -5.21 13.44
C HIS A 122 32.04 -6.09 14.69
#